data_AF-A0A402BJ07-F1
#
_entry.id   AF-A0A402BJ07-F1
#
_cell.length_a   1.000
_cell.length_b   1.000
_cell.length_c   1.000
_cell.angle_alpha   90.00
_cell.angle_beta   90.00
_cell.angle_gamma   90.00
#
_symmetry.space_group_name_H-M   'P 1'
#
loop_
_entity.id
_entity.type
_entity.pdbx_description
1 polymer ?
#
loop_
_entity_poly.entity_id
_entity_poly.type
_entity_poly.pdbx_seq_one_letter_code
_entity_poly.pdbx_strand_id
1 'polypeptide(L)' 'MGELSKLMENIARECEAAENALYAPRVTGRHDFINKHYANMEYSWLRLAELYGPEEACTILTDIHDMIIRK' A
#
# COMPACT_ATOMS: atom_id res chain seq x y z
N MET A 1 6.18 2.66 18.88
CA MET A 1 6.01 2.22 17.47
C MET A 1 7.23 2.64 16.68
N GLY A 2 7.90 1.70 16.00
CA GLY A 2 9.07 1.98 15.16
C GLY A 2 8.68 2.53 13.78
N GLU A 3 9.67 3.09 13.06
CA GLU A 3 9.49 3.63 11.70
C GLU A 3 8.94 2.56 10.73
N LEU A 4 9.49 1.34 10.79
CA LEU A 4 9.01 0.17 10.04
C LEU A 4 7.50 -0.08 10.24
N SER A 5 7.03 -0.15 11.49
CA SER A 5 5.61 -0.41 11.78
C SER A 5 4.69 0.66 11.17
N LYS A 6 5.10 1.93 11.22
CA LYS A 6 4.32 3.02 10.62
C LYS A 6 4.26 2.94 9.10
N LEU A 7 5.36 2.56 8.46
CA LEU A 7 5.42 2.38 7.02
C LEU A 7 4.55 1.21 6.57
N MET A 8 4.60 0.08 7.29
CA MET A 8 3.77 -1.09 7.03
C MET A 8 2.27 -0.77 7.22
N GLU A 9 1.89 -0.09 8.30
CA GLU A 9 0.50 0.33 8.54
C GLU A 9 -0.01 1.27 7.44
N ASN A 10 0.83 2.22 6.99
CA ASN A 10 0.47 3.09 5.87
C ASN A 10 0.25 2.29 4.59
N ILE A 11 1.20 1.42 4.20
CA ILE A 11 1.06 0.56 3.01
C ILE A 11 -0.23 -0.25 3.07
N ALA A 12 -0.52 -0.87 4.22
CA ALA A 12 -1.73 -1.66 4.40
C ALA A 12 -3.01 -0.82 4.20
N ARG A 13 -3.07 0.37 4.80
CA ARG A 13 -4.22 1.27 4.67
C ARG A 13 -4.43 1.74 3.23
N GLU A 14 -3.37 2.16 2.55
CA GLU A 14 -3.49 2.63 1.17
C GLU A 14 -3.87 1.49 0.21
N CYS A 15 -3.37 0.27 0.47
CA CYS A 15 -3.70 -0.93 -0.29
C CYS A 15 -5.18 -1.29 -0.14
N GLU A 16 -5.68 -1.32 1.10
CA GLU A 16 -7.07 -1.60 1.39
C GLU A 16 -8.00 -0.53 0.78
N ALA A 17 -7.61 0.73 0.78
CA ALA A 17 -8.38 1.81 0.14
C ALA A 17 -8.44 1.64 -1.38
N ALA A 18 -7.31 1.31 -2.03
CA ALA A 18 -7.25 1.07 -3.47
C ALA A 18 -8.09 -0.15 -3.88
N GLU A 19 -7.96 -1.27 -3.18
CA GLU A 19 -8.74 -2.49 -3.42
C GLU A 19 -10.25 -2.24 -3.27
N ASN A 20 -10.67 -1.58 -2.19
CA ASN A 20 -12.09 -1.26 -2.01
C ASN A 20 -12.64 -0.37 -3.14
N ALA A 21 -11.84 0.56 -3.66
CA ALA A 21 -12.24 1.43 -4.76
C ALA A 21 -12.37 0.70 -6.10
N LEU A 22 -11.60 -0.37 -6.32
CA LEU A 22 -11.74 -1.23 -7.51
C LEU A 22 -13.14 -1.86 -7.57
N TYR A 23 -13.67 -2.32 -6.44
CA TYR A 23 -14.95 -3.05 -6.37
C TYR A 23 -16.17 -2.18 -6.01
N ALA A 24 -15.98 -0.96 -5.51
CA ALA A 24 -17.08 -0.10 -5.05
C ALA A 24 -17.96 0.44 -6.19
N PRO A 25 -19.30 0.29 -6.17
CA PRO A 25 -20.17 0.55 -7.32
C PRO A 25 -20.32 2.02 -7.75
N ARG A 26 -19.89 3.03 -6.97
CA ARG A 26 -20.12 4.46 -7.27
C ARG A 26 -18.97 5.40 -6.86
N VAL A 27 -17.76 5.16 -7.35
CA VAL A 27 -16.70 6.18 -7.24
C VAL A 27 -16.57 6.88 -8.60
N THR A 28 -17.16 8.07 -8.73
CA THR A 28 -16.80 9.00 -9.82
C THR A 28 -15.35 9.45 -9.59
N GLY A 29 -14.45 9.14 -10.53
CA GLY A 29 -13.01 9.37 -10.37
C GLY A 29 -12.20 8.20 -9.78
N ARG A 30 -12.64 6.94 -9.95
CA ARG A 30 -11.91 5.74 -9.46
C ARG A 30 -10.43 5.77 -9.79
N HIS A 31 -10.06 6.10 -11.02
CA HIS A 31 -8.68 6.11 -11.46
C HIS A 31 -7.85 7.10 -10.64
N ASP A 32 -8.32 8.33 -10.44
CA ASP A 32 -7.59 9.34 -9.65
C ASP A 32 -7.48 8.96 -8.18
N PHE A 33 -8.54 8.37 -7.62
CA PHE A 33 -8.55 7.87 -6.25
C PHE A 33 -7.53 6.73 -6.06
N ILE A 34 -7.61 5.71 -6.92
CA ILE A 34 -6.71 4.55 -6.90
C ILE A 34 -5.26 4.99 -7.14
N ASN A 35 -5.01 5.84 -8.14
CA ASN A 35 -3.68 6.37 -8.44
C ASN A 35 -3.09 7.13 -7.26
N LYS A 36 -3.90 7.92 -6.54
CA LYS A 36 -3.45 8.62 -5.33
C LYS A 36 -3.02 7.64 -4.24
N HIS A 37 -3.78 6.57 -4.03
CA HIS A 37 -3.44 5.56 -3.02
C HIS A 37 -2.20 4.75 -3.41
N TYR A 38 -2.03 4.40 -4.69
CA TYR A 38 -0.78 3.80 -5.17
C TYR A 38 0.42 4.73 -5.00
N ALA A 39 0.29 6.03 -5.30
CA ALA A 39 1.37 7.00 -5.09
C ALA A 39 1.77 7.14 -3.62
N ASN A 40 0.80 7.14 -2.69
CA ASN A 40 1.08 7.15 -1.26
C ASN A 40 1.78 5.86 -0.79
N MET A 41 1.41 4.72 -1.38
CA MET A 41 2.04 3.44 -1.10
C MET A 41 3.48 3.40 -1.63
N GLU A 42 3.71 3.93 -2.84
CA GLU A 42 5.01 4.04 -3.47
C GLU A 42 5.98 4.86 -2.59
N TYR A 43 5.53 5.99 -2.03
CA TYR A 43 6.35 6.75 -1.08
C TYR A 43 6.81 5.91 0.12
N SER A 44 5.89 5.12 0.69
CA SER A 44 6.20 4.28 1.84
C SER A 44 7.12 3.11 1.46
N TRP A 45 6.95 2.54 0.27
CA TRP A 45 7.82 1.51 -0.26
C TRP A 45 9.23 2.02 -0.55
N LEU A 46 9.36 3.19 -1.18
CA LEU A 46 10.65 3.84 -1.42
C LEU A 46 11.41 4.05 -0.10
N ARG A 47 10.71 4.50 0.94
CA ARG A 47 11.30 4.67 2.27
C ARG A 47 11.72 3.35 2.90
N LEU A 48 10.97 2.27 2.71
CA LEU A 48 11.38 0.93 3.15
C LEU A 48 12.63 0.45 2.39
N ALA A 49 12.68 0.67 1.08
CA ALA A 49 13.81 0.27 0.24
C ALA A 49 15.10 1.00 0.64
N GLU A 50 15.02 2.28 1.03
CA GLU A 50 16.15 3.03 1.57
C GLU A 50 16.69 2.46 2.89
N LEU A 51 15.79 1.98 3.76
CA LEU A 51 16.15 1.55 5.12
C LEU A 51 16.61 0.09 5.20
N TYR A 52 15.99 -0.78 4.40
CA TYR A 52 16.13 -2.24 4.53
C TYR A 52 16.61 -2.91 3.24
N GLY A 53 16.72 -2.16 2.15
CA GLY A 53 17.02 -2.69 0.83
C GLY A 53 15.75 -3.02 0.02
N PRO A 54 15.86 -3.03 -1.32
CA PRO A 54 14.72 -3.20 -2.21
C PRO A 54 14.09 -4.60 -2.13
N GLU A 55 14.87 -5.66 -1.84
CA GLU A 55 14.38 -7.03 -1.74
C GLU A 55 13.47 -7.22 -0.52
N GLU A 56 13.93 -6.82 0.68
CA GLU A 56 13.12 -6.78 1.89
C GLU A 56 11.88 -5.89 1.74
N ALA A 57 12.02 -4.70 1.15
CA ALA A 57 10.89 -3.79 0.93
C ALA A 57 9.82 -4.40 0.01
N CYS A 58 10.24 -5.12 -1.03
CA CYS A 58 9.34 -5.84 -1.93
C CYS A 58 8.64 -7.02 -1.25
N THR A 59 9.37 -7.76 -0.41
CA THR A 59 8.81 -8.86 0.41
C THR A 59 7.72 -8.33 1.33
N ILE A 60 8.01 -7.27 2.09
CA ILE A 60 7.03 -6.63 3.00
C ILE A 60 5.79 -6.16 2.24
N LEU A 61 5.97 -5.51 1.08
CA LEU A 61 4.85 -5.03 0.28
C LEU A 61 3.96 -6.19 -0.21
N THR A 62 4.59 -7.26 -0.69
CA THR A 62 3.89 -8.46 -1.18
C THR A 62 3.12 -9.13 -0.06
N ASP A 63 3.72 -9.31 1.12
CA ASP A 63 3.08 -9.89 2.29
C ASP A 63 1.84 -9.10 2.73
N ILE A 64 1.94 -7.77 2.75
CA ILE A 64 0.81 -6.88 3.10
C ILE A 64 -0.32 -7.00 2.07
N HIS A 65 0.02 -7.00 0.79
CA HIS A 65 -0.96 -7.12 -0.30
C HIS A 65 -1.68 -8.48 -0.26
N ASP A 66 -0.95 -9.57 -0.09
CA ASP A 66 -1.50 -10.92 0.05
C ASP A 66 -2.42 -11.03 1.28
N MET A 67 -2.05 -10.41 2.40
CA MET A 67 -2.89 -10.36 3.60
C MET A 67 -4.21 -9.64 3.33
N ILE A 68 -4.22 -8.57 2.53
CA ILE A 68 -5.41 -7.77 2.24
C ILE A 68 -6.35 -8.47 1.26
N ILE A 69 -5.81 -9.09 0.21
CA ILE A 69 -6.63 -9.79 -0.80
C ILE A 69 -7.26 -11.07 -0.26
N ARG A 70 -6.59 -11.77 0.67
CA ARG A 70 -7.06 -13.05 1.22
C ARG A 70 -7.98 -12.91 2.45
N LYS A 71 -8.38 -11.69 2.83
CA LYS A 71 -9.42 -11.43 3.85
C LYS A 71 -10.80 -11.84 3.34
#